data_AF-A0A956SK40-F1
#
_entry.id   AF-A0A956SK40-F1
#
_cell.length_a   1.000
_cell.length_b   1.000
_cell.length_c   1.000
_cell.angle_alpha   90.00
_cell.angle_beta   90.00
_cell.angle_gamma   90.00
#
_symmetry.space_group_name_H-M   'P 1'
#
loop_
_entity.id
_entity.type
_entity.pdbx_description
1 polymer ?
#
loop_
_entity_poly.entity_id
_entity_poly.type
_entity_poly.pdbx_seq_one_letter_code
_entity_poly.pdbx_strand_id
1 'polypeptide(L)'
;VEGPIDDECLFVVDFAILKTAVRKYVDLMDHRVLLPTENPKLAFRTEGTATLVDYFGEPTYRFPTRDCAMLPVRNTTAEMLAEWVGEQVIRDLAEAGATITALELEVEESFGQSATWSRRLG
;
A
#
# COMPACT_ATOMS: atom_id res chain seq x y z
N VAL A 1 1.99 6.37 -14.49
CA VAL A 1 3.21 5.63 -14.93
C VAL A 1 3.73 6.27 -16.20
N GLU A 2 5.05 6.33 -16.36
CA GLU A 2 5.74 6.80 -17.57
C GLU A 2 6.66 5.69 -18.09
N GLY A 3 6.92 5.67 -19.39
CA GLY A 3 7.80 4.69 -20.05
C GLY A 3 7.73 4.80 -21.57
N PRO A 4 8.62 4.12 -22.30
CA PRO A 4 8.52 4.01 -23.74
C PRO A 4 7.24 3.27 -24.14
N ILE A 5 6.73 3.53 -25.33
CA ILE A 5 5.70 2.71 -25.95
C ILE A 5 6.38 1.44 -26.46
N ASP A 6 5.83 0.28 -26.11
CA ASP A 6 6.28 -1.01 -26.62
C ASP A 6 6.01 -1.13 -28.13
N ASP A 7 6.98 -1.61 -28.91
CA ASP A 7 6.90 -1.64 -30.37
C ASP A 7 5.91 -2.72 -30.91
N GLU A 8 5.58 -3.73 -30.11
CA GLU A 8 4.68 -4.82 -30.51
C GLU A 8 3.24 -4.55 -30.08
N CYS A 9 3.04 -4.27 -28.79
CA CYS A 9 1.70 -4.07 -28.22
C CYS A 9 1.23 -2.61 -28.23
N LEU A 10 2.12 -1.65 -28.51
CA LEU A 10 1.83 -0.21 -28.63
C LEU A 10 1.29 0.44 -27.35
N PHE A 11 1.56 -0.13 -26.18
CA PHE A 11 1.25 0.46 -24.87
C PHE A 11 2.52 0.73 -24.08
N VAL A 12 2.48 1.68 -23.14
CA VAL A 12 3.53 1.84 -22.11
C VAL A 12 3.46 0.68 -21.12
N VAL A 13 2.24 0.35 -20.69
CA VAL A 13 1.92 -0.83 -19.89
C VAL A 13 0.48 -1.21 -20.16
N ASP A 14 0.16 -2.51 -20.14
CA ASP A 14 -1.22 -2.95 -20.18
C ASP A 14 -1.96 -2.50 -18.91
N PHE A 15 -3.07 -1.78 -19.07
CA PHE A 15 -3.91 -1.33 -17.97
C PHE A 15 -4.45 -2.48 -17.11
N ALA A 16 -4.65 -3.67 -17.66
CA ALA A 16 -5.07 -4.83 -16.88
C ALA A 16 -4.00 -5.26 -15.88
N ILE A 17 -2.73 -5.23 -16.28
CA ILE A 17 -1.59 -5.52 -15.40
C ILE A 17 -1.50 -4.46 -14.31
N LEU A 18 -1.54 -3.16 -14.68
CA LEU A 18 -1.49 -2.06 -13.72
C LEU A 18 -2.64 -2.12 -12.70
N LYS A 19 -3.87 -2.35 -13.17
CA LYS A 19 -5.05 -2.48 -12.28
C LYS A 19 -4.91 -3.66 -11.33
N THR A 20 -4.36 -4.78 -11.79
CA THR A 20 -4.17 -5.98 -10.96
C THR A 20 -3.13 -5.71 -9.86
N ALA A 21 -2.00 -5.08 -10.22
CA ALA A 21 -0.96 -4.71 -9.26
C ALA A 21 -1.49 -3.76 -8.18
N VAL A 22 -2.24 -2.72 -8.55
CA VAL A 22 -2.81 -1.77 -7.58
C VAL A 22 -3.90 -2.42 -6.73
N ARG A 23 -4.83 -3.16 -7.35
CA ARG A 23 -6.01 -3.75 -6.67
C ARG A 23 -5.61 -4.68 -5.53
N LYS A 24 -4.54 -5.46 -5.70
CA LYS A 24 -4.00 -6.35 -4.66
C LYS A 24 -3.81 -5.63 -3.31
N TYR A 25 -3.32 -4.39 -3.32
CA TYR A 25 -3.07 -3.61 -2.11
C TYR A 25 -4.33 -2.89 -1.62
N VAL A 26 -5.20 -2.46 -2.53
CA VAL A 26 -6.52 -1.93 -2.16
C VAL A 26 -7.34 -3.01 -1.43
N ASP A 27 -7.45 -4.21 -1.99
CA ASP A 27 -8.20 -5.33 -1.41
C ASP A 27 -7.60 -5.81 -0.08
N LEU A 28 -6.30 -5.63 0.12
CA LEU A 28 -5.65 -5.92 1.41
C LEU A 28 -6.15 -4.97 2.51
N MET A 29 -6.43 -3.71 2.17
CA MET A 29 -6.82 -2.64 3.09
C MET A 29 -8.34 -2.49 3.22
N ASP A 30 -9.08 -2.89 2.19
CA ASP A 30 -10.53 -2.72 2.11
C ASP A 30 -11.26 -3.34 3.32
N HIS A 31 -12.18 -2.56 3.90
CA HIS A 31 -12.98 -2.94 5.07
C HIS A 31 -12.17 -3.42 6.30
N ARG A 32 -10.94 -2.93 6.50
CA ARG A 32 -10.09 -3.31 7.64
C ARG A 32 -9.53 -2.11 8.39
N VAL A 33 -9.20 -2.33 9.66
CA VAL A 33 -8.39 -1.42 10.46
C VAL A 33 -6.94 -1.54 10.02
N LEU A 34 -6.34 -0.45 9.58
CA LEU A 34 -4.94 -0.41 9.18
C LEU A 34 -4.05 -0.30 10.42
N LEU A 35 -3.18 -1.29 10.63
CA LEU A 35 -2.30 -1.37 11.78
C LEU A 35 -0.83 -1.25 11.34
N PRO A 36 -0.15 -0.11 11.62
CA PRO A 36 1.21 0.14 11.17
C PRO A 36 2.22 -0.60 12.06
N THR A 37 2.77 -1.71 11.56
CA THR A 37 3.62 -2.62 12.35
C THR A 37 5.00 -2.06 12.67
N GLU A 38 5.42 -1.00 11.98
CA GLU A 38 6.70 -0.32 12.24
C GLU A 38 6.55 0.91 13.13
N ASN A 39 5.34 1.18 13.65
CA ASN A 39 5.13 2.30 14.57
C ASN A 39 5.74 1.98 15.94
N PRO A 40 6.76 2.71 16.41
CA PRO A 40 7.45 2.40 17.67
C PRO A 40 6.58 2.65 18.92
N LYS A 41 5.43 3.31 18.77
CA LYS A 41 4.48 3.59 19.85
C LYS A 41 3.41 2.52 19.99
N LEU A 42 3.34 1.58 19.04
CA LEU A 42 2.35 0.51 19.02
C LEU A 42 3.03 -0.83 19.24
N ALA A 43 2.40 -1.68 20.05
CA ALA A 43 2.72 -3.09 20.12
C ALA A 43 1.46 -3.92 19.80
N PHE A 44 1.66 -5.07 19.18
CA PHE A 44 0.58 -5.95 18.74
C PHE A 44 0.73 -7.33 19.35
N ARG A 45 -0.38 -7.87 19.87
CA ARG A 45 -0.45 -9.23 20.42
C ARG A 45 -1.65 -9.94 19.83
N THR A 46 -1.55 -11.26 19.67
CA THR A 46 -2.67 -12.08 19.19
C THR A 46 -3.17 -12.97 20.31
N GLU A 47 -4.47 -12.91 20.59
CA GLU A 47 -5.14 -13.78 21.55
C GLU A 47 -6.36 -14.43 20.90
N GLY A 48 -6.22 -15.71 20.55
CA GLY A 48 -7.24 -16.45 19.80
C GLY A 48 -7.49 -15.80 18.44
N THR A 49 -8.71 -15.30 18.23
CA THR A 49 -9.14 -14.63 16.99
C THR A 49 -9.08 -13.11 17.06
N ALA A 50 -8.43 -12.55 18.10
CA ALA A 50 -8.33 -11.11 18.31
C ALA A 50 -6.89 -10.61 18.19
N THR A 51 -6.74 -9.42 17.61
CA THR A 51 -5.54 -8.60 17.62
C THR A 51 -5.70 -7.52 18.70
N LEU A 52 -4.80 -7.51 19.68
CA LEU A 52 -4.72 -6.51 20.74
C LEU A 52 -3.65 -5.48 20.36
N VAL A 53 -3.97 -4.21 20.59
CA VAL A 53 -3.09 -3.07 20.32
C VAL A 53 -2.80 -2.36 21.65
N ASP A 54 -1.52 -2.31 22.00
CA ASP A 54 -1.02 -1.54 23.14
C ASP A 54 -0.43 -0.22 22.60
N TYR A 55 -0.88 0.94 23.11
CA TYR A 55 -0.38 2.26 22.74
C TYR A 55 0.48 2.81 23.88
N PHE A 56 1.75 3.12 23.59
CA PHE A 56 2.75 3.46 24.62
C PHE A 56 2.83 2.44 25.76
N GLY A 57 2.63 1.15 25.46
CA GLY A 57 2.66 0.05 26.42
C GLY A 57 1.36 -0.19 27.19
N GLU A 58 0.34 0.64 26.98
CA GLU A 58 -0.96 0.51 27.64
C GLU A 58 -1.97 -0.23 26.74
N PRO A 59 -2.65 -1.29 27.23
CA PRO A 59 -3.68 -1.99 26.46
C PRO A 59 -4.81 -1.04 26.07
N THR A 60 -4.98 -0.77 24.78
CA THR A 60 -5.87 0.30 24.29
C THR A 60 -6.99 -0.22 23.40
N TYR A 61 -6.68 -1.09 22.44
CA TYR A 61 -7.68 -1.59 21.48
C TYR A 61 -7.66 -3.11 21.34
N ARG A 62 -8.79 -3.67 20.93
CA ARG A 62 -8.96 -5.08 20.59
C ARG A 62 -9.88 -5.22 19.39
N PHE A 63 -9.37 -5.83 18.33
CA PHE A 63 -10.09 -6.04 17.06
C PHE A 63 -10.14 -7.53 16.73
N PRO A 64 -11.17 -8.02 16.01
CA PRO A 64 -11.07 -9.32 15.36
C PRO A 64 -9.89 -9.31 14.36
N THR A 65 -9.04 -10.33 14.39
CA THR A 65 -7.85 -10.41 13.52
C THR A 65 -8.21 -10.36 12.04
N ARG A 66 -9.37 -10.92 11.66
CA ARG A 66 -9.88 -10.88 10.28
C ARG A 66 -10.23 -9.46 9.78
N ASP A 67 -10.44 -8.52 10.70
CA ASP A 67 -10.83 -7.14 10.39
C ASP A 67 -9.59 -6.21 10.44
N CYS A 68 -8.37 -6.75 10.53
CA CYS A 68 -7.12 -5.99 10.60
C CYS A 68 -6.26 -6.20 9.36
N ALA A 69 -5.67 -5.12 8.85
CA ALA A 69 -4.60 -5.15 7.85
C ALA A 69 -3.30 -4.72 8.53
N MET A 70 -2.38 -5.66 8.72
CA MET A 70 -1.05 -5.40 9.29
C MET A 70 -0.13 -4.87 8.18
N LEU A 71 0.22 -3.59 8.22
CA LEU A 71 1.00 -2.93 7.17
C LEU A 71 2.42 -2.59 7.67
N PRO A 72 3.49 -2.90 6.91
CA PRO A 72 4.87 -2.58 7.28
C PRO A 72 5.18 -1.12 6.97
N VAL A 73 4.52 -0.23 7.71
CA VAL A 73 4.67 1.22 7.65
C VAL A 73 4.71 1.78 9.07
N ARG A 74 5.34 2.94 9.25
CA ARG A 74 5.45 3.59 10.57
C ARG A 74 4.17 4.30 11.00
N ASN A 75 3.32 4.67 10.05
CA ASN A 75 2.02 5.25 10.29
C ASN A 75 1.13 5.01 9.07
N THR A 76 -0.18 5.12 9.25
CA THR A 76 -1.18 4.91 8.19
C THR A 76 -1.65 6.23 7.59
N THR A 77 -0.75 7.20 7.43
CA THR A 77 -1.07 8.47 6.76
C THR A 77 -1.12 8.26 5.24
N ALA A 78 -1.83 9.14 4.52
CA ALA A 78 -1.92 9.06 3.07
C ALA A 78 -0.54 9.05 2.40
N GLU A 79 0.43 9.82 2.91
CA GLU A 79 1.81 9.87 2.37
C GLU A 79 2.51 8.52 2.48
N MET A 80 2.45 7.89 3.66
CA MET A 80 3.12 6.61 3.91
C MET A 80 2.46 5.46 3.15
N LEU A 81 1.14 5.49 3.01
CA LEU A 81 0.42 4.51 2.19
C LEU A 81 0.77 4.69 0.71
N ALA A 82 0.85 5.93 0.23
CA ALA A 82 1.22 6.22 -1.16
C ALA A 82 2.62 5.69 -1.50
N GLU A 83 3.59 5.95 -0.62
CA GLU A 83 4.96 5.41 -0.75
C GLU A 83 4.96 3.88 -0.71
N TRP A 84 4.36 3.28 0.32
CA TRP A 84 4.41 1.84 0.50
C TRP A 84 3.76 1.09 -0.67
N VAL A 85 2.55 1.49 -1.08
CA VAL A 85 1.85 0.89 -2.22
C VAL A 85 2.62 1.15 -3.51
N GLY A 86 3.13 2.36 -3.73
CA GLY A 86 3.91 2.71 -4.92
C GLY A 86 5.14 1.82 -5.09
N GLU A 87 5.89 1.60 -4.01
CA GLU A 87 7.04 0.68 -3.97
C GLU A 87 6.64 -0.77 -4.27
N GLN A 88 5.47 -1.22 -3.78
CA GLN A 88 4.99 -2.56 -4.11
C GLN A 88 4.59 -2.68 -5.59
N VAL A 89 3.86 -1.69 -6.11
CA VAL A 89 3.39 -1.70 -7.50
C VAL A 89 4.55 -1.68 -8.48
N ILE A 90 5.62 -0.94 -8.20
CA ILE A 90 6.85 -0.99 -9.01
C ILE A 90 7.41 -2.42 -9.10
N ARG A 91 7.44 -3.15 -7.98
CA ARG A 91 7.90 -4.55 -7.97
C ARG A 91 6.97 -5.47 -8.74
N ASP A 92 5.66 -5.38 -8.49
CA ASP A 92 4.66 -6.20 -9.18
C ASP A 92 4.68 -5.95 -10.71
N LEU A 93 4.88 -4.71 -11.15
CA LEU A 93 5.02 -4.36 -12.56
C LEU A 93 6.30 -4.94 -13.17
N ALA A 94 7.43 -4.85 -12.48
CA ALA A 94 8.69 -5.42 -12.93
C ALA A 94 8.62 -6.96 -13.04
N GLU A 95 7.98 -7.64 -12.07
CA GLU A 95 7.74 -9.08 -12.11
C GLU A 95 6.81 -9.50 -13.26
N ALA A 96 5.87 -8.64 -13.64
CA ALA A 96 5.02 -8.83 -14.81
C ALA A 96 5.71 -8.50 -16.15
N GLY A 97 6.99 -8.11 -16.14
CA GLY A 97 7.76 -7.76 -17.33
C GLY A 97 7.50 -6.36 -17.90
N ALA A 98 6.76 -5.51 -17.18
CA ALA A 98 6.54 -4.14 -17.62
C ALA A 98 7.79 -3.28 -17.43
N THR A 99 8.13 -2.47 -18.43
CA THR A 99 9.26 -1.54 -18.38
C THR A 99 8.74 -0.11 -18.26
N ILE A 100 8.84 0.46 -17.06
CA ILE A 100 8.45 1.84 -16.76
C ILE A 100 9.66 2.66 -16.31
N THR A 101 9.67 3.95 -16.62
CA THR A 101 10.71 4.92 -16.22
C THR A 101 10.28 5.79 -15.04
N ALA A 102 8.98 5.86 -14.74
CA ALA A 102 8.49 6.50 -13.54
C ALA A 102 7.12 5.96 -13.10
N LEU A 103 6.86 6.04 -11.80
CA LEU A 103 5.55 5.80 -11.20
C LEU A 103 5.19 6.95 -10.28
N GLU A 104 3.95 7.41 -10.38
CA GLU A 104 3.30 8.31 -9.44
C GLU A 104 2.07 7.59 -8.90
N LEU A 105 1.89 7.65 -7.58
CA LEU A 105 0.77 7.06 -6.89
C LEU A 105 0.18 8.08 -5.92
N GLU A 106 -1.12 8.29 -6.02
CA GLU A 106 -1.89 9.16 -5.14
C GLU A 106 -2.80 8.31 -4.25
N VAL A 107 -2.87 8.68 -2.97
CA VAL A 107 -3.86 8.18 -2.01
C VAL A 107 -4.70 9.37 -1.57
N GLU A 108 -6.01 9.30 -1.80
CA GLU A 108 -6.99 10.27 -1.33
C GLU A 108 -7.70 9.71 -0.08
N GLU A 109 -7.50 10.35 1.07
CA GLU A 109 -8.10 9.93 2.35
C GLU A 109 -9.56 10.41 2.47
N SER A 110 -9.81 11.62 1.98
CA SER A 110 -11.14 12.21 1.89
C SER A 110 -11.17 13.22 0.76
N PHE A 111 -12.36 13.63 0.33
CA PHE A 111 -12.53 14.50 -0.82
C PHE A 111 -11.65 15.76 -0.75
N GLY A 112 -10.69 15.87 -1.67
CA GLY A 112 -9.75 16.99 -1.76
C GLY A 112 -8.59 16.95 -0.76
N GLN A 113 -8.40 15.86 -0.03
CA GLN A 113 -7.27 15.61 0.87
C GLN A 113 -6.54 14.35 0.40
N SER A 114 -5.48 14.55 -0.38
CA SER A 114 -4.64 13.49 -0.92
C SER A 114 -3.17 13.71 -0.62
N ALA A 115 -2.41 12.62 -0.73
CA ALA A 115 -0.97 12.63 -0.78
C ALA A 115 -0.48 11.87 -2.01
N THR A 116 0.56 12.41 -2.64
CA THR A 116 1.17 11.84 -3.84
C THR A 116 2.61 11.45 -3.53
N TRP A 117 2.97 10.23 -3.91
CA TRP A 117 4.34 9.76 -3.93
C TRP A 117 4.76 9.48 -5.37
N SER A 118 5.98 9.87 -5.73
CA SER A 118 6.52 9.66 -7.08
C SER A 118 7.95 9.15 -7.04
N ARG A 119 8.29 8.25 -7.96
CA ARG A 119 9.65 7.72 -8.11
C ARG A 119 10.01 7.58 -9.59
N ARG A 120 11.17 8.12 -9.95
CA ARG A 120 11.83 7.84 -11.23
C ARG A 120 12.71 6.60 -11.10
N LEU A 121 12.67 5.76 -12.14
CA LEU A 121 13.44 4.53 -12.27
C LEU A 121 14.53 4.79 -13.30
N GLY A 122 15.78 4.56 -12.90
CA GLY A 122 16.98 4.85 -13.68
C GLY A 122 17.26 3.79 -14.74
#